data_AF-A0A6A6N6X2-F1
#
_entry.id   AF-A0A6A6N6X2-F1
#
_cell.length_a   1.000
_cell.length_b   1.000
_cell.length_c   1.000
_cell.angle_alpha   90.00
_cell.angle_beta   90.00
_cell.angle_gamma   90.00
#
_symmetry.space_group_name_H-M   'P 1'
#
loop_
_entity.id
_entity.type
_entity.pdbx_description
1 polymer ?
#
loop_
_entity_poly.entity_id
_entity_poly.type
_entity_poly.pdbx_seq_one_letter_code
_entity_poly.pdbx_strand_id
1 'polypeptide(L)'
;MGVGFSGFASPSGGGPSPSRPSLDDVPEGCVSSILMYLDPPEICKLAGLNRTFHGASLADFVWETKLPSNYKVLVKEVLQESPESLSKKEIYARLCQANCFDGGTKVPYDCISSTNLVV
;
A
#
# COMPACT_ATOMS: atom_id res chain seq x y z
N MET A 1 -59.60 -40.24 -15.24
CA MET A 1 -59.09 -39.28 -14.24
C MET A 1 -57.82 -38.67 -14.80
N GLY A 2 -57.87 -37.40 -15.18
CA GLY A 2 -56.71 -36.67 -15.67
C GLY A 2 -56.67 -35.33 -14.95
N VAL A 3 -55.66 -35.13 -14.11
CA VAL A 3 -55.31 -33.85 -13.48
C VAL A 3 -53.79 -33.73 -13.56
N GLY A 4 -53.32 -32.63 -14.12
CA GLY A 4 -51.90 -32.38 -14.37
C GLY A 4 -51.16 -31.85 -13.14
N PHE A 5 -49.86 -31.61 -13.32
CA PHE A 5 -49.23 -30.39 -12.85
C PHE A 5 -48.01 -30.14 -13.73
N SER A 6 -47.96 -28.97 -14.37
CA SER A 6 -46.69 -28.39 -14.80
C SER A 6 -46.05 -27.78 -13.57
N GLY A 7 -45.02 -28.45 -13.05
CA GLY A 7 -44.11 -27.86 -12.08
C GLY A 7 -42.80 -27.57 -12.78
N PHE A 8 -42.61 -26.33 -13.24
CA PHE A 8 -41.26 -25.79 -13.39
C PHE A 8 -40.67 -25.80 -11.99
N ALA A 9 -39.82 -26.79 -11.70
CA ALA A 9 -38.97 -26.74 -10.53
C ALA A 9 -37.79 -25.86 -10.92
N SER A 10 -37.82 -24.58 -10.52
CA SER A 10 -36.59 -23.79 -10.44
C SER A 10 -35.61 -24.60 -9.59
N PRO A 11 -34.42 -24.92 -10.08
CA PRO A 11 -33.36 -25.30 -9.19
C PRO A 11 -32.91 -24.02 -8.49
N SER A 12 -33.65 -23.58 -7.45
CA SER A 12 -33.06 -22.76 -6.41
C SER A 12 -32.18 -23.67 -5.54
N GLY A 13 -31.21 -24.32 -6.18
CA GLY A 13 -30.01 -24.74 -5.52
C GLY A 13 -29.29 -23.45 -5.17
N GLY A 14 -29.26 -23.12 -3.88
CA GLY A 14 -28.35 -22.12 -3.34
C GLY A 14 -26.90 -22.61 -3.51
N GLY A 15 -26.43 -22.68 -4.75
CA GLY A 15 -25.02 -22.65 -5.03
C GLY A 15 -24.49 -21.28 -4.63
N PRO A 16 -23.23 -21.17 -4.21
CA PRO A 16 -22.64 -19.86 -3.93
C PRO A 16 -22.81 -18.99 -5.16
N SER A 17 -23.65 -17.96 -5.08
CA SER A 17 -23.63 -16.87 -6.04
C SER A 17 -22.17 -16.45 -6.19
N PRO A 18 -21.62 -16.30 -7.40
CA PRO A 18 -20.25 -15.82 -7.56
C PRO A 18 -20.17 -14.46 -6.89
N SER A 19 -19.62 -14.44 -5.67
CA SER A 19 -19.32 -13.22 -4.94
C SER A 19 -18.41 -12.41 -5.84
N ARG A 20 -18.78 -11.16 -6.10
CA ARG A 20 -17.96 -10.27 -6.91
C ARG A 20 -16.53 -10.26 -6.34
N PRO A 21 -15.50 -10.39 -7.19
CA PRO A 21 -14.12 -10.31 -6.73
C PRO A 21 -13.93 -9.03 -5.94
N SER A 22 -13.45 -9.17 -4.71
CA SER A 22 -13.07 -8.06 -3.86
C SER A 22 -11.62 -7.72 -4.11
N LEU A 23 -11.21 -6.49 -3.80
CA LEU A 23 -9.80 -6.08 -3.88
C LEU A 23 -8.90 -6.90 -2.93
N ASP A 24 -9.50 -7.61 -1.96
CA ASP A 24 -8.81 -8.51 -1.05
C ASP A 24 -8.41 -9.83 -1.71
N ASP A 25 -9.12 -10.25 -2.77
CA ASP A 25 -8.84 -11.49 -3.51
C ASP A 25 -7.63 -11.36 -4.45
N VAL A 26 -7.06 -10.16 -4.58
CA VAL A 26 -5.86 -9.91 -5.41
C VAL A 26 -4.61 -10.29 -4.61
N PRO A 27 -3.66 -11.06 -5.17
CA PRO A 27 -2.43 -11.38 -4.47
C PRO A 27 -1.56 -10.13 -4.27
N GLU A 28 -0.91 -10.06 -3.11
CA GLU A 28 -0.05 -8.93 -2.73
C GLU A 28 0.98 -8.58 -3.81
N GLY A 29 1.64 -9.59 -4.41
CA GLY A 29 2.66 -9.36 -5.45
C GLY A 29 2.15 -8.61 -6.69
N CYS A 30 0.90 -8.82 -7.09
CA CYS A 30 0.29 -8.06 -8.18
C CYS A 30 0.07 -6.59 -7.77
N VAL A 31 -0.41 -6.37 -6.55
CA VAL A 31 -0.65 -5.02 -6.02
C VAL A 31 0.67 -4.28 -5.87
N SER A 32 1.69 -4.91 -5.29
CA SER A 32 3.00 -4.28 -5.12
C SER A 32 3.66 -3.91 -6.45
N SER A 33 3.48 -4.73 -7.50
CA SER A 33 3.94 -4.41 -8.85
C SER A 33 3.31 -3.11 -9.37
N ILE A 34 2.04 -2.85 -9.05
CA ILE A 34 1.36 -1.58 -9.37
C ILE A 34 1.94 -0.45 -8.51
N LEU A 35 2.10 -0.67 -7.20
CA LEU A 35 2.63 0.33 -6.27
C LEU A 35 4.03 0.84 -6.66
N MET A 36 4.88 0.01 -7.28
CA MET A 36 6.19 0.42 -7.79
C MET A 36 6.10 1.58 -8.81
N TYR A 37 5.00 1.72 -9.54
CA TYR A 37 4.80 2.78 -10.53
C TYR A 37 4.11 4.04 -9.97
N LEU A 38 3.68 4.02 -8.72
CA LEU A 38 2.93 5.12 -8.10
C LEU A 38 3.82 6.02 -7.25
N ASP A 39 3.42 7.27 -7.04
CA ASP A 39 4.20 8.16 -6.17
C ASP A 39 4.01 7.80 -4.69
N PRO A 40 5.01 8.03 -3.81
CA PRO A 40 4.91 7.75 -2.38
C PRO A 40 3.62 8.24 -1.68
N PRO A 41 3.08 9.44 -1.96
CA PRO A 41 1.79 9.88 -1.40
C PRO A 41 0.62 9.01 -1.85
N GLU A 42 0.63 8.53 -3.09
CA GLU A 42 -0.42 7.68 -3.64
C GLU A 42 -0.37 6.28 -3.03
N ILE A 43 0.83 5.73 -2.85
CA ILE A 43 1.04 4.46 -2.16
C ILE A 43 0.43 4.51 -0.76
N CYS A 44 0.70 5.57 0.01
CA CYS A 44 0.13 5.75 1.35
C CYS A 44 -1.41 5.86 1.33
N LYS A 45 -1.99 6.55 0.34
CA LYS A 45 -3.45 6.63 0.20
C LYS A 45 -4.06 5.26 -0.09
N LEU A 46 -3.45 4.49 -0.99
CA LEU A 46 -3.94 3.15 -1.35
C LEU A 46 -3.77 2.15 -0.21
N ALA A 47 -2.69 2.24 0.55
CA ALA A 47 -2.45 1.41 1.73
C ALA A 47 -3.59 1.48 2.74
N GLY A 48 -4.26 2.63 2.87
CA GLY A 48 -5.40 2.80 3.77
C GLY A 48 -6.73 2.22 3.27
N LEU A 49 -6.81 1.76 2.01
CA LEU A 49 -8.08 1.29 1.42
C LEU A 49 -8.40 -0.16 1.72
N ASN A 50 -7.38 -1.03 1.81
CA ASN A 50 -7.58 -2.45 2.08
C ASN A 50 -6.32 -3.12 2.67
N ARG A 51 -6.47 -4.26 3.36
CA ARG A 51 -5.36 -5.06 3.89
C ARG A 51 -4.37 -5.49 2.82
N THR A 52 -4.83 -5.91 1.65
CA THR A 52 -3.92 -6.31 0.56
C THR A 52 -3.03 -5.15 0.10
N PHE A 53 -3.62 -3.95 -0.09
CA PHE A 53 -2.85 -2.76 -0.43
C PHE A 53 -1.94 -2.33 0.71
N HIS A 54 -2.41 -2.45 1.95
CA HIS A 54 -1.61 -2.18 3.13
C HIS A 54 -0.37 -3.08 3.17
N GLY A 55 -0.54 -4.40 3.09
CA GLY A 55 0.55 -5.37 3.07
C GLY A 55 1.52 -5.11 1.93
N ALA A 56 1.00 -4.94 0.71
CA ALA A 56 1.77 -4.63 -0.47
C ALA A 56 2.61 -3.35 -0.33
N SER A 57 2.08 -2.34 0.38
CA SER A 57 2.78 -1.08 0.63
C SER A 57 3.92 -1.19 1.63
N LEU A 58 4.00 -2.27 2.41
CA LEU A 58 5.11 -2.51 3.35
C LEU A 58 6.30 -3.17 2.68
N ALA A 59 6.13 -3.72 1.48
CA ALA A 59 7.16 -4.47 0.81
C ALA A 59 8.35 -3.58 0.40
N ASP A 60 9.57 -4.01 0.77
CA ASP A 60 10.77 -3.22 0.56
C ASP A 60 11.04 -2.92 -0.92
N PHE A 61 10.71 -3.84 -1.83
CA PHE A 61 10.95 -3.62 -3.27
C PHE A 61 10.15 -2.47 -3.86
N VAL A 62 8.99 -2.14 -3.27
CA VAL A 62 8.21 -0.96 -3.66
C VAL A 62 9.01 0.30 -3.34
N TRP A 63 9.53 0.41 -2.12
CA TRP A 63 10.26 1.57 -1.65
C TRP A 63 11.69 1.67 -2.18
N GLU A 64 12.32 0.55 -2.55
CA GLU A 64 13.62 0.53 -3.22
C GLU A 64 13.62 1.37 -4.51
N THR A 65 12.53 1.32 -5.28
CA THR A 65 12.40 2.12 -6.51
C THR A 65 12.23 3.61 -6.23
N LYS A 66 11.81 3.99 -5.03
CA LYS A 66 11.54 5.38 -4.63
C LYS A 66 12.72 6.01 -3.89
N LEU A 67 13.65 5.20 -3.40
CA LEU A 67 14.83 5.67 -2.71
C LEU A 67 15.93 6.04 -3.72
N PRO A 68 16.71 7.09 -3.43
CA PRO A 68 17.85 7.43 -4.25
C PRO A 68 18.97 6.40 -4.02
N SER A 69 19.82 6.15 -5.02
CA SER A 69 20.87 5.12 -4.95
C SER A 69 21.87 5.30 -3.80
N ASN A 70 22.04 6.54 -3.33
CA ASN A 70 22.88 6.92 -2.20
C ASN A 70 22.20 6.81 -0.83
N TYR A 71 21.00 6.23 -0.73
CA TYR A 71 20.25 6.14 0.53
C TYR A 71 21.05 5.50 1.68
N LYS A 72 21.90 4.50 1.39
CA LYS A 72 22.73 3.83 2.41
C LYS A 72 23.71 4.78 3.10
N VAL A 73 24.24 5.75 2.35
CA VAL A 73 25.11 6.80 2.89
C VAL A 73 24.28 7.77 3.70
N LEU A 74 23.13 8.20 3.16
CA LEU A 74 22.22 9.11 3.87
C LEU A 74 21.74 8.54 5.20
N VAL A 75 21.44 7.25 5.28
CA VAL A 75 21.05 6.60 6.54
C VAL A 75 22.17 6.66 7.57
N LYS A 76 23.42 6.38 7.17
CA LYS A 76 24.56 6.44 8.08
C LYS A 76 24.89 7.86 8.54
N GLU A 77 24.86 8.81 7.63
CA GLU A 77 25.28 10.20 7.92
C GLU A 77 24.16 11.02 8.60
N VAL A 78 22.92 10.90 8.11
CA VAL A 78 21.77 11.69 8.59
C VAL A 78 21.09 11.03 9.77
N LEU A 79 20.86 9.71 9.70
CA LEU A 79 20.13 9.00 10.74
C LEU A 79 21.06 8.36 11.78
N GLN A 80 22.37 8.25 11.51
CA GLN A 80 23.36 7.59 12.39
C GLN A 80 22.99 6.13 12.71
N GLU A 81 22.26 5.48 11.81
CA GLU A 81 21.74 4.12 11.95
C GLU A 81 22.33 3.18 10.88
N SER A 82 22.15 1.87 11.04
CA SER A 82 22.49 0.91 10.01
C SER A 82 21.38 0.84 8.95
N PRO A 83 21.69 0.89 7.63
CA PRO A 83 20.68 0.71 6.59
C PRO A 83 20.05 -0.69 6.58
N GLU A 84 20.61 -1.64 7.31
CA GLU A 84 20.11 -3.02 7.43
C GLU A 84 19.15 -3.21 8.62
N SER A 85 19.13 -2.27 9.59
CA SER A 85 18.24 -2.36 10.75
C SER A 85 16.84 -1.81 10.48
N LEU A 86 16.63 -1.14 9.35
CA LEU A 86 15.39 -0.45 9.00
C LEU A 86 14.82 -0.98 7.68
N SER A 87 13.49 -1.02 7.59
CA SER A 87 12.80 -1.25 6.32
C SER A 87 13.05 -0.08 5.36
N LYS A 88 12.97 -0.33 4.04
CA LYS A 88 13.14 0.72 3.02
C LYS A 88 12.07 1.79 3.12
N LYS A 89 10.84 1.40 3.50
CA LYS A 89 9.75 2.33 3.85
C LYS A 89 10.15 3.27 4.97
N GLU A 90 10.71 2.73 6.05
CA GLU A 90 11.08 3.51 7.23
C GLU A 90 12.27 4.42 6.96
N ILE A 91 13.24 3.97 6.18
CA ILE A 91 14.33 4.81 5.67
C ILE A 91 13.76 6.01 4.90
N TYR A 92 12.84 5.77 3.95
CA TYR A 92 12.21 6.84 3.19
C TYR A 92 11.50 7.84 4.12
N ALA A 93 10.67 7.35 5.04
CA ALA A 93 9.93 8.20 5.97
C ALA A 93 10.84 9.07 6.84
N ARG A 94 11.90 8.49 7.41
CA ARG A 94 12.85 9.23 8.25
C ARG A 94 13.68 10.23 7.46
N LEU A 95 14.10 9.89 6.24
CA LEU A 95 14.80 10.83 5.36
C LEU A 95 13.90 12.01 4.95
N CYS A 96 12.63 11.77 4.64
CA CYS A 96 11.66 12.83 4.37
C CYS A 96 11.44 13.72 5.60
N GLN A 97 11.35 13.13 6.80
CA GLN A 97 11.17 13.87 8.05
C GLN A 97 12.39 14.75 8.38
N ALA A 98 13.61 14.21 8.25
CA ALA A 98 14.84 14.95 8.52
C ALA A 98 14.99 16.17 7.59
N ASN A 99 14.60 16.03 6.32
CA ASN A 99 14.64 17.14 5.35
C ASN A 99 13.51 18.17 5.55
N CYS A 100 12.44 17.85 6.28
CA CYS A 100 11.39 18.81 6.63
C CYS A 100 11.77 19.72 7.83
N PHE A 101 12.89 19.46 8.50
CA PHE A 101 13.36 20.29 9.63
C PHE A 101 14.34 21.36 9.14
N ASP A 102 13.84 22.36 8.40
CA ASP A 102 14.63 23.55 8.04
C ASP A 102 14.31 24.73 8.97
N GLY A 103 15.35 25.46 9.34
CA GLY A 103 15.35 26.51 10.34
C GLY A 103 14.47 27.71 9.98
N GLY A 104 13.19 27.64 10.37
CA GLY A 104 12.35 28.82 10.58
C GLY A 104 11.72 29.48 9.36
N THR A 105 11.91 28.98 8.14
CA THR A 105 11.21 29.51 6.96
C THR A 105 10.30 28.45 6.35
N LYS A 106 9.00 28.58 6.64
CA LYS A 106 7.94 27.70 6.15
C LYS A 106 7.86 27.78 4.63
N VAL A 107 8.32 26.75 3.92
CA VAL A 107 7.87 26.50 2.55
C VAL A 107 6.47 25.85 2.61
N PRO A 108 5.40 26.47 2.08
CA PRO A 108 4.03 26.06 2.40
C PRO A 108 3.47 24.90 1.58
N TYR A 109 4.24 24.26 0.71
CA TYR A 109 3.70 23.28 -0.23
C TYR A 109 4.59 22.04 -0.27
N ASP A 110 4.03 20.91 0.20
CA ASP A 110 4.55 19.54 0.04
C ASP A 110 5.55 18.93 1.05
N CYS A 111 5.47 19.25 2.35
CA CYS A 111 5.84 18.22 3.36
C CYS A 111 4.71 17.18 3.39
N ILE A 112 4.77 16.21 2.47
CA ILE A 112 3.83 15.11 2.32
C ILE A 112 3.62 14.43 3.68
N SER A 113 2.50 14.78 4.30
CA SER A 113 1.67 13.95 5.18
C SER A 113 2.42 12.94 6.06
N SER A 114 3.31 13.43 6.93
CA SER A 114 3.87 12.63 8.04
C SER A 114 2.81 12.26 9.10
N THR A 115 1.54 12.63 8.91
CA THR A 115 0.43 12.35 9.84
C THR A 115 -0.39 11.10 9.50
N ASN A 116 -0.07 10.38 8.41
CA ASN A 116 -0.73 9.10 8.08
C ASN A 116 0.22 7.89 8.12
N LEU A 117 1.38 8.03 8.77
CA LEU A 117 2.36 6.94 8.90
C LEU A 117 2.21 6.12 10.19
N VAL A 118 1.08 6.25 10.89
CA VAL A 118 0.72 5.38 12.02
C VAL A 118 -0.71 4.87 11.81
N VAL A 119 -0.84 3.91 10.90
CA VAL A 119 -1.90 2.89 10.94
C VAL A 119 -1.21 1.54 10.90
#